data_AF-A0A7X9A625-F1
#
_entry.id   AF-A0A7X9A625-F1
#
_cell.length_a   1.000
_cell.length_b   1.000
_cell.length_c   1.000
_cell.angle_alpha   90.00
_cell.angle_beta   90.00
_cell.angle_gamma   90.00
#
_symmetry.space_group_name_H-M   'P 1'
#
loop_
_entity.id
_entity.type
_entity.pdbx_description
1 polymer ?
#
loop_
_entity_poly.entity_id
_entity_poly.type
_entity_poly.pdbx_seq_one_letter_code
_entity_poly.pdbx_strand_id
1 'polypeptide(L)'
;MIDLRSVGRKIQSLRVEHKLTQDELAEKLFVTRQALSKWENGQSAPTIDNILLLSRLFNVTFEEILCLNEKTEFDKKDLFKNHDRYLIINKIISGELVVKLEDVFYQFSPLERMTLLKKVKDGTLKTDITELSSKLTTSELKFLLGG
;
A
#
# COMPACT_ATOMS: atom_id res chain seq x y z
N MET A 1 -4.39 -4.89 5.62
CA MET A 1 -4.91 -5.21 4.26
C MET A 1 -3.71 -5.38 3.33
N ILE A 2 -3.75 -6.33 2.40
CA ILE A 2 -2.64 -6.61 1.47
C ILE A 2 -2.60 -5.55 0.37
N ASP A 3 -1.40 -5.10 -0.04
CA ASP A 3 -1.22 -4.18 -1.16
C ASP A 3 -1.28 -4.93 -2.49
N LEU A 4 -2.45 -4.93 -3.15
CA LEU A 4 -2.64 -5.62 -4.42
C LEU A 4 -1.70 -5.13 -5.53
N ARG A 5 -1.26 -3.87 -5.48
CA ARG A 5 -0.29 -3.37 -6.47
C ARG A 5 1.10 -3.98 -6.25
N SER A 6 1.52 -4.10 -5.00
CA SER A 6 2.80 -4.74 -4.67
C SER A 6 2.77 -6.23 -4.98
N VAL A 7 1.67 -6.93 -4.63
CA VAL A 7 1.46 -8.34 -5.01
C VAL A 7 1.47 -8.51 -6.52
N GLY A 8 0.76 -7.64 -7.26
CA GLY A 8 0.74 -7.68 -8.72
C GLY A 8 2.13 -7.53 -9.34
N ARG A 9 2.91 -6.55 -8.87
CA ARG A 9 4.31 -6.36 -9.28
C ARG A 9 5.18 -7.58 -8.93
N LYS A 10 4.98 -8.18 -7.76
CA LYS A 10 5.71 -9.38 -7.35
C LYS A 10 5.43 -10.54 -8.30
N ILE A 11 4.16 -10.82 -8.61
CA ILE A 11 3.75 -11.85 -9.57
C ILE A 11 4.37 -11.57 -10.95
N GLN A 12 4.27 -10.32 -11.42
CA GLN A 12 4.87 -9.93 -12.70
C GLN A 12 6.39 -10.14 -12.71
N SER A 13 7.08 -9.79 -11.62
CA SER A 13 8.53 -9.95 -11.50
C SER A 13 8.95 -11.41 -11.58
N LEU A 14 8.28 -12.29 -10.82
CA LEU A 14 8.53 -13.73 -10.82
C LEU A 14 8.28 -14.32 -12.21
N ARG A 15 7.18 -13.90 -12.87
CA ARG A 15 6.86 -14.32 -14.24
C ARG A 15 7.98 -13.94 -15.22
N VAL A 16 8.44 -12.70 -15.17
CA VAL A 16 9.48 -12.17 -16.08
C VAL A 16 10.83 -12.82 -15.81
N GLU A 17 11.20 -13.03 -14.54
CA GLU A 17 12.42 -13.74 -14.13
C GLU A 17 12.46 -15.17 -14.70
N HIS A 18 11.29 -15.83 -14.72
CA HIS A 18 11.13 -17.16 -15.31
C HIS A 18 10.87 -17.14 -16.83
N LYS A 19 10.97 -15.96 -17.47
CA LYS A 19 10.82 -15.75 -18.92
C LYS A 19 9.47 -16.22 -19.47
N LEU A 20 8.41 -16.14 -18.67
CA LEU A 20 7.06 -16.52 -19.08
C LEU A 20 6.27 -15.32 -19.60
N THR A 21 5.46 -15.55 -20.62
CA THR A 21 4.38 -14.64 -21.05
C THR A 21 3.19 -14.73 -20.09
N GLN A 22 2.29 -13.73 -20.15
CA GLN A 22 1.06 -13.77 -19.34
C GLN A 22 0.19 -14.99 -19.72
N ASP A 23 0.16 -15.38 -20.99
CA ASP A 23 -0.59 -16.54 -21.45
C ASP A 23 -0.01 -17.83 -20.86
N GLU A 24 1.31 -18.04 -20.92
CA GLU A 24 1.96 -19.23 -20.37
C GLU A 24 1.82 -19.36 -18.86
N LEU A 25 1.91 -18.25 -18.11
CA LEU A 25 1.69 -18.31 -16.66
C LEU A 25 0.22 -18.57 -16.33
N ALA A 26 -0.71 -17.95 -17.06
CA ALA A 26 -2.14 -18.17 -16.85
C ALA A 26 -2.53 -19.64 -17.09
N GLU A 27 -1.98 -20.27 -18.14
CA GLU A 27 -2.15 -21.70 -18.40
C GLU A 27 -1.64 -22.57 -17.24
N LYS A 28 -0.42 -22.28 -16.73
CA LYS A 28 0.17 -23.01 -15.59
C LYS A 28 -0.64 -22.88 -14.30
N LEU A 29 -1.37 -21.78 -14.13
CA LEU A 29 -2.18 -21.49 -12.95
C LEU A 29 -3.66 -21.85 -13.14
N PHE A 30 -4.05 -22.39 -14.30
CA PHE A 30 -5.44 -22.72 -14.64
C PHE A 30 -6.39 -21.52 -14.54
N VAL A 31 -5.92 -20.34 -14.94
CA VAL A 31 -6.71 -19.10 -14.99
C VAL A 31 -6.68 -18.48 -16.38
N THR A 32 -7.53 -17.47 -16.60
CA THR A 32 -7.49 -16.72 -17.85
C THR A 32 -6.34 -15.70 -17.84
N ARG A 33 -5.76 -15.43 -19.01
CA ARG A 33 -4.81 -14.32 -19.20
C ARG A 33 -5.34 -12.99 -18.66
N GLN A 34 -6.64 -12.74 -18.80
CA GLN A 34 -7.30 -11.55 -18.28
C GLN A 34 -7.27 -11.49 -16.74
N ALA A 35 -7.50 -12.62 -16.06
CA ALA A 35 -7.39 -12.68 -14.60
C ALA A 35 -5.95 -12.38 -14.15
N LEU A 36 -4.96 -13.01 -14.77
CA LEU A 36 -3.54 -12.74 -14.47
C LEU A 36 -3.17 -11.28 -14.71
N SER A 37 -3.61 -10.69 -15.83
CA SER A 37 -3.38 -9.28 -16.13
C SER A 37 -3.99 -8.35 -15.07
N LYS A 38 -5.19 -8.65 -14.57
CA LYS A 38 -5.79 -7.89 -13.47
C LYS A 38 -4.98 -8.01 -12.18
N TRP A 39 -4.42 -9.19 -11.88
CA TRP A 39 -3.55 -9.37 -10.73
C TRP A 39 -2.27 -8.54 -10.85
N GLU A 40 -1.56 -8.64 -11.98
CA GLU A 40 -0.31 -7.91 -12.21
C GLU A 40 -0.49 -6.39 -12.16
N ASN A 41 -1.68 -5.90 -12.55
CA ASN A 41 -2.04 -4.48 -12.47
C ASN A 41 -2.65 -4.05 -11.11
N GLY A 42 -2.73 -4.96 -10.13
CA GLY A 42 -3.31 -4.70 -8.81
C GLY A 42 -4.81 -4.41 -8.81
N GLN A 43 -5.53 -4.82 -9.86
CA GLN A 43 -6.98 -4.59 -10.02
C GLN A 43 -7.83 -5.67 -9.34
N SER A 44 -7.29 -6.85 -9.12
CA SER A 44 -7.92 -7.92 -8.33
C SER A 44 -6.87 -8.78 -7.65
N ALA A 45 -7.27 -9.53 -6.62
CA ALA A 45 -6.38 -10.46 -5.92
C ALA A 45 -6.43 -11.86 -6.54
N PRO A 46 -5.31 -12.62 -6.53
CA PRO A 46 -5.35 -14.07 -6.68
C PRO A 46 -6.09 -14.72 -5.50
N THR A 47 -6.69 -15.90 -5.70
CA THR A 47 -7.24 -16.70 -4.60
C THR A 47 -6.12 -17.34 -3.77
N ILE A 48 -6.46 -17.90 -2.62
CA ILE A 48 -5.51 -18.66 -1.79
C ILE A 48 -4.91 -19.82 -2.61
N ASP A 49 -5.72 -20.55 -3.37
CA ASP A 49 -5.24 -21.65 -4.22
C ASP A 49 -4.23 -21.16 -5.27
N ASN A 50 -4.50 -20.01 -5.90
CA ASN A 50 -3.58 -19.41 -6.87
C ASN A 50 -2.25 -19.02 -6.21
N ILE A 51 -2.28 -18.49 -4.99
CA ILE A 51 -1.07 -18.16 -4.22
C ILE A 51 -0.26 -19.41 -3.92
N LEU A 52 -0.92 -20.51 -3.52
CA LEU A 52 -0.24 -21.79 -3.29
C LEU A 52 0.39 -22.36 -4.56
N LEU A 53 -0.29 -22.24 -5.70
CA LEU A 53 0.26 -22.65 -7.01
C LEU A 53 1.46 -21.79 -7.40
N LEU A 54 1.36 -20.47 -7.25
CA LEU A 54 2.47 -19.54 -7.48
C LEU A 54 3.68 -19.85 -6.60
N SER A 55 3.47 -20.12 -5.31
CA SER A 55 4.52 -20.49 -4.36
C SER A 55 5.27 -21.73 -4.79
N ARG A 56 4.54 -22.77 -5.23
CA ARG A 56 5.14 -24.02 -5.72
C ARG A 56 5.85 -23.82 -7.06
N LEU A 57 5.25 -23.07 -7.97
CA LEU A 57 5.78 -22.84 -9.32
C LEU A 57 7.11 -22.06 -9.27
N PHE A 58 7.20 -21.05 -8.41
CA PHE A 58 8.34 -20.15 -8.32
C PHE A 58 9.27 -20.45 -7.13
N ASN A 59 8.97 -21.48 -6.33
CA ASN A 59 9.74 -21.86 -5.15
C ASN A 59 9.97 -20.70 -4.16
N VAL A 60 8.89 -19.97 -3.85
CA VAL A 60 8.87 -18.84 -2.90
C VAL A 60 7.76 -19.04 -1.87
N THR A 61 7.88 -18.41 -0.70
CA THR A 61 6.83 -18.51 0.32
C THR A 61 5.62 -17.65 -0.03
N PHE A 62 4.47 -17.93 0.59
CA PHE A 62 3.28 -17.11 0.36
C PHE A 62 3.46 -15.70 0.92
N GLU A 63 4.24 -15.53 2.00
CA GLU A 63 4.59 -14.23 2.56
C GLU A 63 5.39 -13.38 1.57
N GLU A 64 6.28 -14.00 0.80
CA GLU A 64 7.03 -13.32 -0.27
C GLU A 64 6.10 -12.90 -1.42
N ILE A 65 5.15 -13.73 -1.82
CA ILE A 65 4.16 -13.39 -2.87
C ILE A 65 3.26 -12.24 -2.39
N LEU A 66 2.85 -12.28 -1.13
CA LEU A 66 1.97 -11.30 -0.50
C LEU A 66 2.71 -10.05 -0.01
N CYS A 67 4.02 -9.97 -0.22
CA CYS A 67 4.88 -8.87 0.24
C CYS A 67 4.73 -8.56 1.75
N LEU A 68 4.53 -9.59 2.59
CA LEU A 68 4.31 -9.40 4.04
C LEU A 68 5.62 -9.11 4.80
N ASN A 69 6.76 -9.52 4.24
CA ASN A 69 8.08 -9.38 4.86
C ASN A 69 8.86 -8.18 4.31
N GLU A 70 8.33 -7.49 3.30
CA GLU A 70 9.01 -6.36 2.67
C GLU A 70 8.77 -5.09 3.49
N LYS A 71 9.86 -4.44 3.93
CA LYS A 71 9.78 -3.04 4.38
C LYS A 71 9.34 -2.25 3.16
N THR A 72 8.11 -1.77 3.19
CA THR A 72 7.58 -1.03 2.06
C THR A 72 8.39 0.26 1.94
N GLU A 73 9.23 0.35 0.92
CA GLU A 73 9.98 1.58 0.62
C GLU A 73 9.03 2.56 -0.03
N PHE A 74 8.85 3.72 0.59
CA PHE A 74 7.99 4.77 0.06
C PHE A 74 8.82 5.99 -0.33
N ASP A 75 8.52 6.55 -1.50
CA ASP A 75 9.08 7.82 -1.91
C ASP A 75 8.39 8.93 -1.12
N LYS A 76 9.13 9.61 -0.23
CA LYS A 76 8.56 10.73 0.55
C LYS A 76 8.02 11.85 -0.35
N LYS A 77 8.50 11.99 -1.59
CA LYS A 77 8.00 12.98 -2.54
C LYS A 77 6.64 12.60 -3.13
N ASP A 78 6.33 11.31 -3.17
CA ASP A 78 5.06 10.76 -3.67
C ASP A 78 4.72 9.47 -2.91
N LEU A 79 4.13 9.62 -1.73
CA LEU A 79 3.78 8.53 -0.81
C LEU A 79 2.85 7.50 -1.43
N PHE A 80 2.07 7.92 -2.42
CA PHE A 80 1.01 7.12 -3.02
C PHE A 80 1.44 6.52 -4.35
N LYS A 81 2.69 6.76 -4.78
CA LYS A 81 3.21 6.26 -6.04
C LYS A 81 3.11 4.75 -6.10
N ASN A 82 2.27 4.26 -7.00
CA ASN A 82 2.02 2.83 -7.19
C ASN A 82 1.54 2.08 -5.92
N HIS A 83 0.93 2.78 -4.98
CA HIS A 83 0.36 2.21 -3.76
C HIS A 83 -1.10 2.64 -3.60
N ASP A 84 -1.90 1.78 -2.98
CA ASP A 84 -3.25 2.13 -2.58
C ASP A 84 -3.23 3.16 -1.42
N ARG A 85 -4.01 4.26 -1.55
CA ARG A 85 -4.00 5.36 -0.57
C ARG A 85 -4.47 4.92 0.81
N TYR A 86 -5.50 4.09 0.86
CA TYR A 86 -6.04 3.59 2.11
C TYR A 86 -5.01 2.71 2.83
N LEU A 87 -4.25 1.90 2.09
CA LEU A 87 -3.15 1.13 2.67
C LEU A 87 -2.05 2.01 3.28
N ILE A 88 -1.60 3.05 2.56
CA ILE A 88 -0.60 4.01 3.07
C ILE A 88 -1.08 4.64 4.37
N ILE A 89 -2.31 5.16 4.38
CA ILE A 89 -2.90 5.83 5.54
C ILE A 89 -2.98 4.87 6.74
N ASN A 90 -3.44 3.63 6.54
CA ASN A 90 -3.50 2.67 7.63
C ASN A 90 -2.12 2.27 8.15
N LYS A 91 -1.11 2.14 7.29
CA LYS A 91 0.27 1.88 7.72
C LYS A 91 0.83 3.05 8.54
N ILE A 92 0.51 4.29 8.18
CA ILE A 92 0.89 5.47 8.98
C ILE A 92 0.20 5.41 10.35
N ILE A 93 -1.11 5.16 10.37
CA ILE A 93 -1.90 5.11 11.60
C ILE A 93 -1.48 3.95 12.51
N SER A 94 -1.15 2.78 11.96
CA SER A 94 -0.70 1.61 12.72
C SER A 94 0.75 1.72 13.21
N GLY A 95 1.51 2.69 12.70
CA GLY A 95 2.94 2.86 13.00
C GLY A 95 3.86 1.95 12.18
N GLU A 96 3.32 1.15 11.24
CA GLU A 96 4.11 0.37 10.28
C GLU A 96 4.91 1.26 9.32
N LEU A 97 4.38 2.45 9.00
CA LEU A 97 5.03 3.45 8.17
C LEU A 97 5.29 4.72 8.99
N VAL A 98 6.54 4.91 9.40
CA VAL A 98 6.97 6.10 10.13
C VAL A 98 7.28 7.23 9.15
N VAL A 99 6.45 8.28 9.19
CA VAL A 99 6.64 9.51 8.40
C VAL A 99 6.48 10.74 9.29
N LYS A 100 7.22 11.79 8.94
CA LYS A 100 7.03 13.15 9.46
C LYS A 100 5.83 13.76 8.76
N LEU A 101 4.69 13.89 9.43
CA LEU A 101 3.46 14.34 8.78
C LEU A 101 3.63 15.72 8.17
N GLU A 102 4.34 16.63 8.83
CA GLU A 102 4.66 17.98 8.36
C GLU A 102 5.31 18.03 6.97
N ASP A 103 6.07 16.98 6.61
CA ASP A 103 6.78 16.87 5.32
C ASP A 103 5.87 16.35 4.21
N VAL A 104 4.78 15.66 4.54
CA VAL A 104 3.98 14.89 3.56
C VAL A 104 2.49 15.28 3.57
N PHE A 105 2.06 16.10 4.52
CA PHE A 105 0.64 16.41 4.75
C PHE A 105 -0.06 17.00 3.52
N TYR A 106 0.69 17.68 2.64
CA TYR A 106 0.18 18.27 1.40
C TYR A 106 -0.26 17.22 0.35
N GLN A 107 0.17 15.96 0.49
CA GLN A 107 -0.14 14.88 -0.46
C GLN A 107 -1.51 14.23 -0.19
N PHE A 108 -2.13 14.54 0.96
CA PHE A 108 -3.41 13.96 1.38
C PHE A 108 -4.59 14.82 0.94
N SER A 109 -5.68 14.19 0.52
CA SER A 109 -6.94 14.87 0.24
C SER A 109 -7.59 15.42 1.53
N PRO A 110 -8.53 16.37 1.47
CA PRO A 110 -9.17 16.93 2.66
C PRO A 110 -9.79 15.89 3.60
N LEU A 111 -10.41 14.83 3.06
CA LEU A 111 -11.01 13.76 3.87
C LEU A 111 -9.94 12.92 4.60
N GLU A 112 -8.83 12.62 3.92
CA GLU A 112 -7.73 11.86 4.49
C GLU A 112 -6.98 12.68 5.54
N ARG A 113 -6.77 13.99 5.28
CA ARG A 113 -6.22 14.93 6.26
C ARG A 113 -7.05 14.95 7.54
N MET A 114 -8.38 15.07 7.43
CA MET A 114 -9.26 15.03 8.59
C MET A 114 -9.19 13.69 9.33
N THR A 115 -9.09 12.59 8.60
CA THR A 115 -8.91 11.24 9.18
C THR A 115 -7.62 11.17 9.99
N LEU A 116 -6.50 11.62 9.44
CA LEU A 116 -5.20 11.67 10.12
C LEU A 116 -5.24 12.60 11.35
N LEU A 117 -5.82 13.80 11.22
CA LEU A 117 -5.95 14.75 12.34
C LEU A 117 -6.81 14.20 13.47
N LYS A 118 -7.87 13.45 13.16
CA LYS A 118 -8.66 12.76 14.18
C LYS A 118 -7.81 11.75 14.95
N LYS A 119 -6.90 11.04 14.26
CA LYS A 119 -5.96 10.09 14.87
C LYS A 119 -4.82 10.76 15.64
N VAL A 120 -4.40 11.95 15.23
CA VAL A 120 -3.48 12.76 16.04
C VAL A 120 -4.18 13.23 17.31
N LYS A 121 -5.41 13.73 17.19
CA LYS A 121 -6.21 14.24 18.31
C LYS A 121 -6.58 13.17 19.34
N ASP A 122 -6.90 11.95 18.90
CA ASP A 122 -7.20 10.82 19.79
C ASP A 122 -5.94 10.11 20.34
N GLY A 123 -4.74 10.55 19.93
CA GLY A 123 -3.47 10.03 20.39
C GLY A 123 -3.02 8.73 19.74
N THR A 124 -3.80 8.17 18.79
CA THR A 124 -3.42 6.95 18.05
C THR A 124 -2.22 7.21 17.14
N LEU A 125 -2.12 8.39 16.54
CA LEU A 125 -1.04 8.79 15.64
C LEU A 125 -0.16 9.85 16.31
N LYS A 126 1.07 9.47 16.67
CA LYS A 126 2.04 10.38 17.28
C LYS A 126 2.78 11.19 16.21
N THR A 127 2.85 12.50 16.41
CA THR A 127 3.58 13.45 15.54
C THR A 127 3.95 14.69 16.35
N ASP A 128 4.89 15.50 15.84
CA ASP A 128 5.10 16.84 16.38
C ASP A 128 3.95 17.76 15.96
N ILE A 129 3.09 18.12 16.93
CA ILE A 129 1.93 18.98 16.67
C ILE A 129 2.38 20.39 16.30
N THR A 130 3.46 20.90 16.90
CA THR A 130 3.96 22.26 16.64
C THR A 130 4.43 22.42 15.20
N GLU A 131 5.19 21.44 14.69
CA GLU A 131 5.62 21.44 13.28
C GLU A 131 4.42 21.24 12.33
N LEU A 132 3.51 20.31 12.65
CA LEU A 132 2.33 20.02 11.83
C LEU A 132 1.37 21.21 11.74
N SER A 133 1.16 21.95 12.84
CA SER A 133 0.27 23.12 12.89
C SER A 133 0.57 24.15 11.81
N SER A 134 1.83 24.30 11.41
CA SER A 134 2.25 25.22 10.32
C SER A 134 1.74 24.82 8.93
N LYS A 135 1.24 23.59 8.76
CA LYS A 135 0.75 23.02 7.49
C LYS A 135 -0.78 22.88 7.43
N LEU A 136 -1.47 23.33 8.48
CA LEU A 136 -2.92 23.21 8.62
C LEU A 136 -3.64 24.46 8.13
N THR A 137 -4.82 24.28 7.57
CA THR A 137 -5.77 25.38 7.39
C THR A 137 -6.29 25.85 8.75
N THR A 138 -6.87 27.06 8.82
CA THR A 138 -7.48 27.58 10.06
C THR A 138 -8.54 26.63 10.64
N SER A 139 -9.36 26.01 9.79
CA SER A 139 -10.39 25.05 10.21
C SER A 139 -9.80 23.76 10.76
N GLU A 140 -8.74 23.23 10.14
CA GLU A 140 -8.03 22.03 10.61
C GLU A 140 -7.30 22.29 11.93
N LEU A 141 -6.67 23.46 12.05
CA LEU A 141 -5.98 23.87 13.28
C LEU A 141 -6.99 24.00 14.44
N LYS A 142 -8.13 24.66 14.21
CA LYS A 142 -9.22 24.78 15.18
C LYS A 142 -9.77 23.40 15.57
N PHE A 143 -9.92 22.50 14.61
CA PHE A 143 -10.34 21.12 14.89
C PHE A 143 -9.33 20.40 15.80
N LEU A 144 -8.03 20.51 15.51
CA LEU A 144 -6.97 19.80 16.22
C LEU A 144 -6.78 20.33 17.65
N LEU A 145 -6.69 21.66 17.82
CA LEU A 145 -6.40 22.30 19.11
C LEU A 145 -7.64 22.49 20.00
N GLY A 146 -8.84 22.25 19.46
CA GLY A 146 -10.09 22.55 20.14
C GLY A 146 -10.53 23.99 19.89
N GLY A 147 -11.81 24.14 19.55
CA GLY A 147 -12.54 25.39 19.75
C GLY A 147 -13.16 25.40 21.14
#